data_AF-A0A952S553-F1
#
_entry.id   AF-A0A952S553-F1
#
_cell.length_a   1.000
_cell.length_b   1.000
_cell.length_c   1.000
_cell.angle_alpha   90.00
_cell.angle_beta   90.00
_cell.angle_gamma   90.00
#
_symmetry.space_group_name_H-M   'P 1'
#
loop_
_entity.id
_entity.type
_entity.pdbx_description
1 polymer ?
#
loop_
_entity_poly.entity_id
_entity_poly.type
_entity_poly.pdbx_seq_one_letter_code
_entity_poly.pdbx_strand_id
1 'polypeptide(L)'
;MKYKIERMKFITREYVRANRDELFLFGDNLERRGLGGQAAEMRGEPNAIGVPTKNKPSMTTDSFFTDTKFDQNRAAIDYAFAKLAEAVTDSSRVIVLPSDGLGTGRAQLKQRAPLTFAYLQKRLDELISE
;
A
#
# COMPACT_ATOMS: atom_id res chain seq x y z
N MET A 1 -14.00 17.15 -3.51
CA MET A 1 -13.08 16.09 -3.08
C MET A 1 -13.73 15.31 -1.95
N LYS A 2 -13.89 14.00 -2.13
CA LYS A 2 -14.54 13.10 -1.16
C LYS A 2 -13.66 12.84 0.07
N TYR A 3 -12.35 13.06 -0.06
CA TYR A 3 -11.32 12.94 0.97
C TYR A 3 -10.10 13.79 0.58
N LYS A 4 -9.20 14.08 1.53
CA LYS A 4 -7.89 14.72 1.30
C LYS A 4 -6.80 13.65 1.19
N ILE A 5 -5.79 13.85 0.34
CA ILE A 5 -4.56 13.03 0.38
C ILE A 5 -3.51 13.69 1.28
N GLU A 6 -2.91 12.91 2.16
CA GLU A 6 -1.77 13.33 2.99
C GLU A 6 -0.58 12.39 2.83
N ARG A 7 0.63 12.94 2.83
CA ARG A 7 1.87 12.16 2.79
C ARG A 7 2.60 12.28 4.12
N MET A 8 2.92 11.15 4.74
CA MET A 8 3.53 11.10 6.06
C MET A 8 4.76 10.19 6.07
N LYS A 9 5.84 10.65 6.70
CA LYS A 9 7.11 9.90 6.76
C LYS A 9 7.11 8.83 7.86
N PHE A 10 6.62 9.19 9.04
CA PHE A 10 6.57 8.33 10.21
C PHE A 10 5.12 8.16 10.64
N ILE A 11 4.56 7.00 10.36
CA ILE A 11 3.20 6.62 10.75
C ILE A 11 3.38 5.54 11.82
N THR A 12 2.93 5.78 13.05
CA THR A 12 2.97 4.77 14.12
C THR A 12 1.60 4.14 14.32
N ARG A 13 1.56 2.96 14.93
CA ARG A 13 0.30 2.28 15.25
C ARG A 13 -0.59 3.12 16.18
N GLU A 14 -0.01 3.84 17.13
CA GLU A 14 -0.75 4.76 18.00
C GLU A 14 -1.44 5.84 17.18
N TYR A 15 -0.75 6.41 16.19
CA TYR A 15 -1.33 7.40 15.29
C TYR A 15 -2.48 6.82 14.45
N VAL A 16 -2.29 5.62 13.87
CA VAL A 16 -3.33 4.93 13.11
C VAL A 16 -4.59 4.71 13.97
N ARG A 17 -4.41 4.32 15.22
CA ARG A 17 -5.51 4.08 16.17
C ARG A 17 -6.20 5.34 16.65
N ALA A 18 -5.46 6.45 16.77
CA ALA A 18 -6.01 7.73 17.19
C ALA A 18 -6.86 8.40 16.09
N ASN A 19 -6.58 8.12 14.81
CA ASN A 19 -7.22 8.76 13.65
C ASN A 19 -8.10 7.77 12.88
N ARG A 20 -9.20 7.32 13.51
CA ARG A 20 -10.07 6.26 12.96
C ARG A 20 -10.96 6.70 11.79
N ASP A 21 -11.06 8.00 11.57
CA ASP A 21 -11.70 8.65 10.42
C ASP A 21 -10.75 8.82 9.22
N GLU A 22 -9.49 8.41 9.36
CA GLU A 22 -8.50 8.39 8.29
C GLU A 22 -8.20 6.96 7.83
N LEU A 23 -7.89 6.81 6.55
CA LEU A 23 -7.46 5.55 5.95
C LEU A 23 -5.96 5.58 5.66
N PHE A 24 -5.24 4.52 6.02
CA PHE A 24 -3.79 4.44 5.88
C PHE A 24 -3.41 3.39 4.83
N LEU A 25 -2.69 3.80 3.78
CA LEU A 25 -2.08 2.83 2.85
C LEU A 25 -0.67 2.47 3.30
N PHE A 26 -0.28 1.22 3.11
CA PHE A 26 1.11 0.79 3.31
C PHE A 26 1.50 -0.31 2.33
N GLY A 27 2.81 -0.48 2.13
CA GLY A 27 3.33 -1.58 1.34
C GLY A 27 3.25 -2.89 2.12
N ASP A 28 2.57 -3.88 1.55
CA ASP A 28 2.41 -5.21 2.13
C ASP A 28 2.97 -6.30 1.18
N ASN A 29 3.04 -7.54 1.66
CA ASN A 29 3.32 -8.74 0.89
C ASN A 29 2.05 -9.59 0.70
N LEU A 30 2.01 -10.41 -0.36
CA LEU A 30 0.87 -11.29 -0.66
C LEU A 30 0.53 -12.27 0.47
N GLU A 31 1.54 -12.76 1.20
CA GLU A 31 1.31 -13.65 2.35
C GLU A 31 0.70 -12.91 3.56
N ARG A 32 0.73 -11.58 3.58
CA ARG A 32 0.28 -10.71 4.69
C ARG A 32 0.90 -11.08 6.03
N ARG A 33 2.17 -11.48 6.01
CA ARG A 33 2.94 -11.93 7.18
C ARG A 33 4.15 -11.03 7.44
N GLY A 34 4.71 -11.16 8.65
CA GLY A 34 5.96 -10.51 9.08
C GLY A 34 5.85 -8.99 9.27
N LEU A 35 6.38 -8.46 10.36
CA LEU A 35 6.20 -7.05 10.77
C LEU A 35 7.39 -6.17 10.35
N GLY A 36 7.80 -6.24 9.09
CA GLY A 36 8.90 -5.43 8.57
C GLY A 36 8.45 -4.05 8.09
N GLY A 37 9.12 -2.98 8.53
CA GLY A 37 8.81 -1.61 8.11
C GLY A 37 7.41 -1.17 8.56
N GLN A 38 6.71 -0.43 7.70
CA GLN A 38 5.37 0.12 7.99
C GLN A 38 4.29 -0.95 8.26
N ALA A 39 4.52 -2.21 7.87
CA ALA A 39 3.62 -3.29 8.22
C ALA A 39 3.59 -3.59 9.74
N ALA A 40 4.64 -3.27 10.48
CA ALA A 40 4.65 -3.37 11.94
C ALA A 40 3.60 -2.46 12.58
N GLU A 41 3.42 -1.28 12.00
CA GLU A 41 2.58 -0.23 12.53
C GLU A 41 1.13 -0.42 12.08
N MET A 42 0.93 -0.69 10.79
CA MET A 42 -0.40 -0.64 10.16
C MET A 42 -1.07 -2.00 9.97
N ARG A 43 -0.35 -3.12 9.83
CA ARG A 43 -1.01 -4.39 9.51
C ARG A 43 -1.90 -4.85 10.68
N GLY A 44 -3.16 -5.15 10.36
CA GLY A 44 -4.16 -5.63 11.29
C GLY A 44 -5.02 -4.51 11.89
N GLU A 45 -4.68 -3.24 11.63
CA GLU A 45 -5.54 -2.12 12.03
C GLU A 45 -6.71 -1.97 11.06
N PRO A 46 -7.93 -1.70 11.55
CA PRO A 46 -9.16 -1.74 10.74
C PRO A 46 -9.28 -0.59 9.74
N ASN A 47 -8.51 0.48 9.93
CA ASN A 47 -8.44 1.64 9.03
C ASN A 47 -7.14 1.66 8.22
N ALA A 48 -6.44 0.51 8.10
CA ALA A 48 -5.25 0.36 7.28
C ALA A 48 -5.44 -0.65 6.14
N ILE A 49 -5.01 -0.27 4.94
CA ILE A 49 -5.09 -1.08 3.73
C ILE A 49 -3.67 -1.40 3.24
N GLY A 50 -3.33 -2.70 3.28
CA GLY A 50 -2.06 -3.20 2.76
C GLY A 50 -2.12 -3.36 1.24
N VAL A 51 -1.28 -2.62 0.51
CA VAL A 51 -1.13 -2.72 -0.94
C VAL A 51 -0.02 -3.73 -1.25
N PRO A 52 -0.30 -4.86 -1.93
CA PRO A 52 0.71 -5.84 -2.27
C PRO A 52 1.81 -5.24 -3.16
N THR A 53 3.04 -5.32 -2.67
CA THR A 53 4.24 -4.83 -3.36
C THR A 53 5.34 -5.89 -3.43
N LYS A 54 5.07 -7.08 -2.89
CA LYS A 54 6.03 -8.17 -2.72
C LYS A 54 5.31 -9.51 -2.50
N ASN A 55 5.94 -10.66 -2.79
CA ASN A 55 5.35 -11.97 -2.50
C ASN A 55 5.42 -12.30 -1.01
N LYS A 56 6.61 -12.17 -0.41
CA LYS A 56 6.92 -12.63 0.96
C LYS A 56 7.64 -11.55 1.78
N PRO A 57 7.60 -11.59 3.13
CA PRO A 57 8.30 -10.61 3.97
C PRO A 57 9.83 -10.76 3.95
N SER A 58 10.36 -11.91 3.52
CA SER A 58 11.79 -12.21 3.42
C SER A 58 12.49 -11.43 2.30
N MET A 59 13.81 -11.56 2.22
CA MET A 59 14.66 -10.90 1.21
C MET A 59 15.27 -11.89 0.19
N THR A 60 14.79 -13.13 0.15
CA THR A 60 15.17 -14.11 -0.88
C THR A 60 14.60 -13.71 -2.24
N THR A 61 15.21 -14.19 -3.33
CA THR A 61 14.82 -13.81 -4.70
C THR A 61 13.35 -14.06 -5.00
N ASP A 62 12.79 -15.19 -4.56
CA ASP A 62 11.38 -15.55 -4.74
C ASP A 62 10.41 -14.68 -3.90
N SER A 63 10.94 -13.93 -2.94
CA SER A 63 10.14 -12.99 -2.16
C SER A 63 9.68 -11.81 -3.00
N PHE A 64 10.38 -11.44 -4.06
CA PHE A 64 10.08 -10.22 -4.83
C PHE A 64 9.11 -10.48 -5.99
N PHE A 65 8.31 -9.47 -6.29
CA PHE A 65 7.57 -9.45 -7.56
C PHE A 65 8.54 -9.40 -8.73
N THR A 66 8.10 -9.98 -9.85
CA THR A 66 8.73 -9.84 -11.15
C THR A 66 7.65 -9.57 -12.18
N ASP A 67 8.01 -8.93 -13.30
CA ASP A 67 7.05 -8.66 -14.37
C ASP A 67 6.65 -9.91 -15.17
N THR A 68 7.31 -11.06 -14.96
CA THR A 68 6.82 -12.34 -15.48
C THR A 68 5.45 -12.74 -14.89
N LYS A 69 5.09 -12.13 -13.74
CA LYS A 69 3.79 -12.28 -13.07
C LYS A 69 2.98 -10.98 -13.09
N PHE A 70 3.22 -10.10 -14.06
CA PHE A 70 2.61 -8.77 -14.11
C PHE A 70 1.08 -8.79 -13.95
N ASP A 71 0.35 -9.66 -14.66
CA ASP A 71 -1.11 -9.74 -14.53
C ASP A 71 -1.58 -10.13 -13.13
N GLN A 72 -0.85 -11.03 -12.45
CA GLN A 72 -1.14 -11.42 -11.07
C GLN A 72 -0.85 -10.26 -10.10
N ASN A 73 0.28 -9.57 -10.29
CA ASN A 73 0.63 -8.41 -9.49
C ASN A 73 -0.42 -7.29 -9.66
N ARG A 74 -0.84 -7.03 -10.90
CA ARG A 74 -1.87 -6.05 -11.26
C ARG A 74 -3.18 -6.37 -10.54
N ALA A 75 -3.67 -7.61 -10.67
CA ALA A 75 -4.91 -8.03 -10.03
C ALA A 75 -4.85 -7.90 -8.50
N ALA A 76 -3.70 -8.19 -7.89
CA ALA A 76 -3.52 -8.02 -6.44
C ALA A 76 -3.52 -6.56 -6.00
N ILE A 77 -2.91 -5.66 -6.79
CA ILE A 77 -2.97 -4.21 -6.56
C ILE A 77 -4.41 -3.72 -6.71
N ASP A 78 -5.09 -4.11 -7.79
CA ASP A 78 -6.48 -3.71 -8.07
C ASP A 78 -7.42 -4.12 -6.95
N TYR A 79 -7.26 -5.33 -6.42
CA TYR A 79 -8.02 -5.80 -5.28
C TYR A 79 -7.79 -4.91 -4.03
N ALA A 80 -6.57 -4.45 -3.78
CA ALA A 80 -6.29 -3.55 -2.67
C ALA A 80 -6.93 -2.17 -2.86
N PHE A 81 -6.92 -1.62 -4.09
CA PHE A 81 -7.60 -0.36 -4.40
C PHE A 81 -9.13 -0.48 -4.36
N ALA A 82 -9.69 -1.64 -4.74
CA ALA A 82 -11.11 -1.91 -4.54
C ALA A 82 -11.47 -1.91 -3.05
N LYS A 83 -10.63 -2.51 -2.20
CA LYS A 83 -10.82 -2.46 -0.74
C LYS A 83 -10.69 -1.05 -0.16
N LEU A 84 -9.81 -0.22 -0.70
CA LEU A 84 -9.75 1.19 -0.37
C LEU A 84 -11.07 1.89 -0.73
N ALA A 85 -11.57 1.70 -1.95
CA ALA A 85 -12.82 2.30 -2.41
C ALA A 85 -14.03 1.87 -1.57
N GLU A 86 -14.10 0.60 -1.16
CA GLU A 86 -15.11 0.08 -0.23
C GLU A 86 -15.00 0.71 1.17
N ALA A 87 -13.77 0.98 1.64
CA ALA A 87 -13.50 1.55 2.96
C ALA A 87 -13.74 3.07 3.02
N VAL A 88 -13.74 3.76 1.88
CA VAL A 88 -14.05 5.19 1.79
C VAL A 88 -15.54 5.41 2.05
N THR A 89 -15.83 6.08 3.15
CA THR A 89 -17.16 6.50 3.57
C THR A 89 -17.29 8.01 3.53
N ASP A 90 -18.48 8.56 3.73
CA ASP A 90 -18.67 10.03 3.86
C ASP A 90 -17.96 10.61 5.09
N SER A 91 -17.63 9.77 6.08
CA SER A 91 -16.80 10.14 7.23
C SER A 91 -15.30 10.02 6.98
N SER A 92 -14.87 9.40 5.88
CA SER A 92 -13.44 9.24 5.57
C SER A 92 -12.86 10.57 5.10
N ARG A 93 -12.13 11.25 5.98
CA ARG A 93 -11.68 12.63 5.70
C ARG A 93 -10.35 12.66 4.98
N VAL A 94 -9.47 11.70 5.26
CA VAL A 94 -8.08 11.69 4.78
C VAL A 94 -7.67 10.27 4.37
N ILE A 95 -6.92 10.16 3.27
CA ILE A 95 -6.13 8.98 2.93
C ILE A 95 -4.66 9.34 3.09
N VAL A 96 -3.98 8.62 3.99
CA VAL A 96 -2.57 8.83 4.32
C VAL A 96 -1.71 7.83 3.55
N LEU A 97 -0.73 8.38 2.83
CA LEU A 97 0.28 7.65 2.07
C LEU A 97 1.66 7.81 2.72
N PRO A 98 2.52 6.78 2.72
CA PRO A 98 3.92 6.94 3.12
C PRO A 98 4.63 7.92 2.17
N SER A 99 5.38 8.87 2.70
CA SER A 99 6.09 9.89 1.90
C SER A 99 7.10 9.28 0.93
N ASP A 100 7.70 8.15 1.31
CA ASP A 100 8.68 7.40 0.50
C ASP A 100 8.01 6.62 -0.65
N GLY A 101 6.68 6.68 -0.75
CA GLY A 101 5.88 5.98 -1.75
C GLY A 101 5.65 4.50 -1.43
N LEU A 102 4.78 3.87 -2.23
CA LEU A 102 4.53 2.43 -2.17
C LEU A 102 5.36 1.70 -3.23
N GLY A 103 5.83 0.49 -2.89
CA GLY A 103 6.66 -0.32 -3.78
C GLY A 103 8.14 0.04 -3.79
N THR A 104 8.54 1.01 -2.96
CA THR A 104 9.93 1.45 -2.77
C THR A 104 10.59 0.69 -1.61
N GLY A 105 11.87 0.99 -1.34
CA GLY A 105 12.62 0.40 -0.21
C GLY A 105 12.68 -1.13 -0.27
N ARG A 106 12.02 -1.80 0.70
CA ARG A 106 12.07 -3.26 0.90
C ARG A 106 11.39 -4.07 -0.22
N ALA A 107 10.50 -3.44 -0.99
CA ALA A 107 9.76 -4.08 -2.08
C ALA A 107 10.55 -4.11 -3.41
N GLN A 108 11.42 -3.12 -3.64
CA GLN A 108 12.30 -3.06 -4.82
C GLN A 108 11.59 -3.18 -6.18
N LEU A 109 10.31 -2.74 -6.30
CA LEU A 109 9.53 -2.93 -7.52
C LEU A 109 10.19 -2.27 -8.73
N LYS A 110 10.70 -1.04 -8.61
CA LYS A 110 11.36 -0.34 -9.72
C LYS A 110 12.53 -1.14 -10.34
N GLN A 111 13.21 -1.97 -9.54
CA GLN A 111 14.37 -2.75 -9.98
C GLN A 111 13.97 -4.13 -10.52
N ARG A 112 12.97 -4.77 -9.91
CA ARG A 112 12.64 -6.18 -10.17
C ARG A 112 11.37 -6.41 -10.99
N ALA A 113 10.47 -5.44 -10.95
CA ALA A 113 9.17 -5.45 -11.63
C ALA A 113 8.79 -4.02 -12.07
N PRO A 114 9.57 -3.37 -12.95
CA PRO A 114 9.33 -1.99 -13.39
C PRO A 114 7.95 -1.77 -14.02
N LEU A 115 7.37 -2.73 -14.75
CA LEU A 115 6.00 -2.60 -15.29
C LEU A 115 4.99 -2.59 -14.15
N THR A 116 5.14 -3.48 -13.18
CA THR A 116 4.32 -3.51 -11.96
C THR A 116 4.46 -2.21 -11.16
N PHE A 117 5.67 -1.66 -11.06
CA PHE A 117 5.92 -0.39 -10.38
C PHE A 117 5.20 0.77 -11.09
N ALA A 118 5.34 0.87 -12.42
CA ALA A 118 4.67 1.89 -13.21
C ALA A 118 3.15 1.80 -13.09
N TYR A 119 2.60 0.58 -13.07
CA TYR A 119 1.17 0.37 -12.82
C TYR A 119 0.73 0.87 -11.45
N LEU A 120 1.48 0.54 -10.39
CA LEU A 120 1.20 1.02 -9.04
C LEU A 120 1.24 2.55 -8.97
N GLN A 121 2.21 3.20 -9.62
CA GLN A 121 2.27 4.67 -9.67
C GLN A 121 1.04 5.25 -10.38
N LYS A 122 0.62 4.67 -11.52
CA LYS A 122 -0.61 5.09 -12.22
C LYS A 122 -1.84 5.05 -11.30
N ARG A 123 -2.02 3.96 -10.54
CA ARG A 123 -3.14 3.83 -9.59
C ARG A 123 -3.09 4.86 -8.46
N LEU A 124 -1.89 5.22 -8.00
CA LEU A 124 -1.70 6.28 -7.00
C LEU A 124 -1.99 7.67 -7.58
N ASP A 125 -1.58 7.93 -8.81
CA ASP A 125 -1.83 9.21 -9.48
C ASP A 125 -3.33 9.41 -9.75
N GLU A 126 -4.03 8.34 -10.16
CA GLU A 126 -5.49 8.33 -10.28
C GLU A 126 -6.15 8.67 -8.93
N LEU A 127 -5.74 8.01 -7.84
CA LEU A 127 -6.24 8.27 -6.48
C LEU A 127 -5.99 9.72 -6.02
N ILE A 128 -4.86 10.32 -6.40
CA ILE A 128 -4.50 11.69 -6.02
C ILE A 128 -5.29 12.74 -6.83
N SER A 129 -5.75 12.37 -8.02
CA SER A 129 -6.42 13.28 -8.96
C SER A 129 -7.95 13.31 -8.79
N GLU A 130 -8.52 12.46 -7.92
CA GLU A 130 -9.95 12.43 -7.53
C GLU A 130 -10.34 13.51 -6.51
#